data_AF-A0A2V7XQL7-F1
#
_entry.id   AF-A0A2V7XQL7-F1
#
_cell.length_a   1.000
_cell.length_b   1.000
_cell.length_c   1.000
_cell.angle_alpha   90.00
_cell.angle_beta   90.00
_cell.angle_gamma   90.00
#
_symmetry.space_group_name_H-M   'P 1'
#
loop_
_entity.id
_entity.type
_entity.pdbx_description
1 polymer ?
#
loop_
_entity_poly.entity_id
_entity_poly.type
_entity_poly.pdbx_seq_one_letter_code
_entity_poly.pdbx_strand_id
1 'polypeptide(L)' 'MDSDDQAEPFGVVLVSRREGREFVDSEHKVRTLQELYDLCRHAAPGQLMKVLLRGPQGEIRLDFDSYMPRRP' A
#
# COMPACT_ATOMS: atom_id res chain seq x y z
N MET A 1 24.77 -23.62 -0.29
CA MET A 1 23.55 -23.43 -1.06
C MET A 1 22.61 -22.70 -0.14
N ASP A 2 22.15 -21.52 -0.56
CA ASP A 2 20.88 -20.87 -0.18
C ASP A 2 21.02 -19.44 -0.69
N SER A 3 20.84 -19.29 -2.01
CA SER A 3 20.55 -17.99 -2.57
C SER A 3 19.14 -17.67 -2.11
N ASP A 4 19.01 -16.76 -1.15
CA ASP A 4 17.75 -16.12 -0.80
C ASP A 4 17.08 -15.60 -2.08
N ASP A 5 16.16 -16.40 -2.63
CA ASP A 5 15.21 -16.03 -3.66
C ASP A 5 14.23 -15.02 -3.04
N GLN A 6 14.73 -13.82 -2.74
CA GLN A 6 13.88 -12.69 -2.40
C GLN A 6 13.15 -12.30 -3.69
N ALA A 7 12.00 -12.93 -3.93
CA ALA A 7 11.13 -12.62 -5.05
C ALA A 7 11.00 -11.10 -5.23
N GLU A 8 11.13 -10.62 -6.47
CA GLU A 8 11.00 -9.19 -6.73
C GLU A 8 9.57 -8.72 -6.36
N PRO A 9 9.43 -7.52 -5.77
CA PRO A 9 8.12 -6.99 -5.45
C PRO A 9 7.31 -6.72 -6.72
N PHE A 10 6.10 -7.26 -6.79
CA PHE A 10 5.16 -7.06 -7.89
C PHE A 10 4.24 -5.84 -7.63
N GLY A 11 4.30 -5.22 -6.45
CA GLY A 11 3.48 -4.06 -6.14
C GLY A 11 4.05 -3.12 -5.09
N VAL A 12 3.42 -1.96 -4.97
CA VAL A 12 3.69 -0.92 -3.98
C VAL A 12 2.37 -0.45 -3.37
N VAL A 13 2.31 -0.37 -2.04
CA VAL A 13 1.19 0.18 -1.28
C VAL A 13 1.67 1.43 -0.54
N LEU A 14 0.97 2.55 -0.70
CA LEU A 14 1.24 3.80 0.03
C LEU A 14 0.22 3.94 1.16
N VAL A 15 0.74 3.98 2.38
CA VAL A 15 -0.07 4.17 3.60
C VAL A 15 0.37 5.44 4.30
N SER A 16 -0.55 6.38 4.45
CA SER A 16 -0.36 7.61 5.21
C SER A 16 -0.65 7.37 6.69
N ARG A 17 0.26 7.79 7.56
CA ARG A 17 0.09 7.72 9.02
C ARG A 17 0.14 9.11 9.59
N ARG A 18 -0.66 9.35 10.63
CA ARG A 18 -0.65 10.64 11.34
C ARG A 18 0.45 10.62 12.40
N GLU A 19 1.41 11.52 12.27
CA GLU A 19 2.46 11.76 13.26
C GLU A 19 2.27 13.15 13.87
N GLY A 20 1.61 13.19 15.04
CA GLY A 20 1.23 14.44 15.69
C GLY A 20 0.24 15.27 14.85
N ARG A 21 0.72 16.38 14.28
CA ARG A 21 -0.05 17.29 13.43
C ARG A 21 0.18 17.07 11.93
N GLU A 22 1.12 16.22 11.56
CA GLU A 22 1.52 15.97 10.18
C GLU A 22 1.07 14.58 9.71
N PHE A 23 1.01 14.40 8.40
CA PHE A 23 0.80 13.12 7.74
C PHE A 23 2.11 12.69 7.10
N VAL A 24 2.52 11.46 7.37
CA VAL A 24 3.74 10.85 6.85
C VAL A 24 3.36 9.65 6.02
N ASP A 25 3.76 9.66 4.75
CA ASP A 25 3.48 8.59 3.82
C ASP A 25 4.58 7.53 3.86
N SER A 26 4.18 6.26 3.93
CA SER A 26 5.08 5.11 3.92
C SER A 26 4.81 4.22 2.72
N GLU A 27 5.84 3.97 1.91
CA GLU A 27 5.79 3.02 0.80
C GLU A 27 6.13 1.60 1.28
N HIS A 28 5.25 0.66 0.94
CA HIS A 28 5.40 -0.76 1.24
C HIS A 28 5.48 -1.55 -0.08
N LYS A 29 6.65 -2.10 -0.38
CA LYS A 29 6.85 -3.00 -1.52
C LYS A 29 6.32 -4.39 -1.16
N VAL A 30 5.41 -4.91 -1.97
CA VAL A 30 4.76 -6.22 -1.76
C VAL A 30 5.22 -7.24 -2.80
N ARG A 31 5.47 -8.46 -2.34
CA ARG A 31 5.95 -9.62 -3.10
C ARG A 31 4.89 -10.72 -3.22
N THR A 32 3.92 -10.75 -2.30
CA THR A 32 2.80 -11.69 -2.35
C THR A 32 1.44 -11.00 -2.31
N LEU A 33 0.40 -11.68 -2.83
CA LEU A 33 -0.98 -11.21 -2.71
C LEU A 33 -1.44 -11.17 -1.23
N GLN A 34 -0.86 -11.99 -0.37
CA GLN A 34 -1.15 -11.99 1.06
C GLN A 34 -0.63 -10.71 1.73
N GLU A 35 0.60 -10.29 1.45
CA GLU A 35 1.16 -9.02 1.96
C GLU A 35 0.32 -7.82 1.50
N LEU A 36 -0.10 -7.84 0.22
CA LEU A 36 -1.00 -6.82 -0.32
C LEU A 36 -2.33 -6.79 0.44
N TYR A 37 -2.95 -7.96 0.64
CA TYR A 37 -4.20 -8.08 1.39
C TYR A 37 -4.03 -7.54 2.81
N ASP A 38 -2.98 -7.95 3.51
CA ASP A 38 -2.74 -7.59 4.90
C ASP A 38 -2.53 -6.08 5.05
N LEU A 39 -1.74 -5.44 4.16
CA LEU A 39 -1.56 -3.99 4.19
C LEU A 39 -2.86 -3.23 3.96
N CYS A 40 -3.64 -3.63 2.96
CA CYS A 40 -4.92 -2.99 2.64
C CYS A 40 -5.95 -3.20 3.76
N ARG A 41 -6.01 -4.41 4.34
CA ARG A 41 -7.00 -4.79 5.36
C ARG A 41 -6.76 -4.11 6.70
N HIS A 42 -5.50 -3.88 7.07
CA HIS A 42 -5.12 -3.34 8.37
C HIS A 42 -4.86 -1.82 8.36
N ALA A 43 -4.78 -1.18 7.19
CA ALA A 43 -4.76 0.28 7.10
C ALA A 43 -6.03 0.87 7.73
N ALA A 44 -5.88 1.84 8.63
CA ALA A 44 -7.05 2.50 9.22
C ALA A 44 -7.79 3.35 8.16
N PRO A 45 -9.08 3.67 8.38
CA PRO A 45 -9.83 4.54 7.46
C PRO A 45 -9.07 5.84 7.15
N GLY A 46 -8.94 6.16 5.86
CA GLY A 46 -8.23 7.36 5.38
C GLY A 46 -6.69 7.27 5.40
N GLN A 47 -6.11 6.13 5.78
CA GLN A 47 -4.66 5.91 5.72
C GLN A 47 -4.20 5.24 4.43
N LEU A 48 -5.00 4.36 3.84
CA LEU A 48 -4.66 3.77 2.54
C LEU A 48 -4.81 4.83 1.46
N MET A 49 -3.72 5.17 0.78
CA MET A 49 -3.69 6.26 -0.21
C MET A 49 -3.61 5.74 -1.64
N LYS A 50 -2.78 4.72 -1.86
CA LYS A 50 -2.54 4.19 -3.20
C LYS A 50 -2.12 2.73 -3.17
N VAL A 51 -2.57 1.98 -4.16
CA VAL A 51 -2.05 0.65 -4.49
C VAL A 51 -1.63 0.66 -5.95
N LEU A 52 -0.38 0.27 -6.22
CA LEU A 52 0.15 0.07 -7.57
C LEU A 52 0.58 -1.40 -7.71
N LEU A 53 0.02 -2.10 -8.67
CA LEU A 53 0.39 -3.47 -9.02
C LEU A 53 0.99 -3.45 -10.42
N ARG A 54 2.14 -4.11 -10.59
CA ARG A 54 2.84 -4.26 -11.86
C ARG A 54 2.88 -5.72 -12.23
N GLY A 55 2.49 -6.03 -13.46
CA GLY A 55 2.58 -7.36 -14.02
C GLY A 55 2.98 -7.35 -15.49
N PRO A 56 3.21 -8.53 -16.10
CA PRO A 56 3.63 -8.64 -17.50
C PRO A 56 2.65 -8.00 -18.50
N GLN A 57 1.38 -7.87 -18.10
CA GLN A 57 0.29 -7.34 -18.92
C GLN A 57 0.10 -5.83 -18.75
N GLY A 58 0.84 -5.19 -17.84
CA GLY A 58 0.73 -3.76 -17.55
C GLY A 58 0.63 -3.45 -16.07
N GLU A 59 0.13 -2.25 -15.77
CA GLU A 59 0.03 -1.72 -14.41
C GLU A 59 -1.43 -1.46 -14.02
N ILE A 60 -1.77 -1.77 -12.76
CA ILE A 60 -3.05 -1.41 -12.14
C ILE A 60 -2.76 -0.38 -11.05
N ARG A 61 -3.41 0.77 -11.11
CA ARG A 61 -3.33 1.82 -10.11
C ARG A 61 -4.69 2.07 -9.49
N LEU A 62 -4.74 1.97 -8.16
CA LEU A 62 -5.90 2.36 -7.36
C LEU A 62 -5.47 3.54 -6.50
N ASP A 63 -6.10 4.69 -6.71
CA ASP A 63 -5.95 5.85 -5.83
C ASP A 63 -7.17 5.89 -4.90
N PHE A 64 -6.90 6.05 -3.61
CA PHE A 64 -7.92 6.17 -2.58
C PHE A 64 -7.94 7.63 -2.18
N ASP A 65 -9.05 8.31 -2.44
CA ASP A 65 -9.26 9.62 -1.85
C ASP A 65 -9.19 9.47 -0.34
N SER A 66 -8.45 10.37 0.32
CA SER A 66 -8.44 10.45 1.77
C SER A 66 -9.88 10.72 2.21
N TYR A 67 -10.60 9.64 2.56
CA TYR A 67 -11.94 9.73 3.10
C TYR A 67 -11.82 10.36 4.48
N MET A 68 -11.71 11.69 4.52
CA MET A 68 -12.08 12.46 5.68
C MET A 68 -13.60 12.32 5.79
N PRO A 69 -14.15 11.63 6.81
CA PRO A 69 -15.57 11.72 7.04
C PRO A 69 -15.88 13.21 7.25
N ARG A 70 -16.63 13.80 6.31
CA ARG A 70 -17.20 15.13 6.51
C ARG A 70 -18.00 15.01 7.81
N ARG A 71 -17.61 15.79 8.84
CA ARG A 71 -18.41 15.85 10.07
C ARG A 71 -19.83 16.29 9.67
N PRO A 72 -20.89 15.62 10.16
CA PRO A 72 -22.25 16.11 10.00
C PRO A 72 -22.43 17.47 10.68
#